data_AF-A0A3D6CZP7-F1
#
_entry.id   AF-A0A3D6CZP7-F1
#
_cell.length_a   1.000
_cell.length_b   1.000
_cell.length_c   1.000
_cell.angle_alpha   90.00
_cell.angle_beta   90.00
_cell.angle_gamma   90.00
#
_symmetry.space_group_name_H-M   'P 1'
#
loop_
_entity.id
_entity.type
_entity.pdbx_description
1 polymer ?
#
loop_
_entity_poly.entity_id
_entity_poly.type
_entity_poly.pdbx_seq_one_letter_code
_entity_poly.pdbx_strand_id
1 'polypeptide(L)'
;MHWSFHFRFFGSFFTFCSALTVFAQGQTNLNDLPALFELPSVVNDLPAPGRRVNQVTSGWGDAGAHHALYLPNDWDADRKWPIIVEYPGNGGYSNQLGDVSDGTVEGCQMGYGLSQGDGFIWISMPFVTQAGSVSLHWWGDVEKTKRYCIETVRQVCLNFNGDSERVILAGFS
;
A
#
# COMPACT_ATOMS: atom_id res chain seq x y z
N MET A 1 49.88 63.09 54.92
CA MET A 1 49.25 61.89 55.51
C MET A 1 47.84 61.79 54.96
N HIS A 2 47.64 60.94 53.95
CA HIS A 2 46.30 60.58 53.50
C HIS A 2 46.37 59.19 52.87
N TRP A 3 45.62 58.27 53.45
CA TRP A 3 45.35 56.94 52.92
C TRP A 3 44.39 57.04 51.73
N SER A 4 44.43 56.08 50.81
CA SER A 4 43.26 55.41 50.17
C SER A 4 43.71 54.66 48.90
N PHE A 5 43.73 53.33 48.95
CA PHE A 5 42.66 52.40 48.55
C PHE A 5 42.73 52.02 47.07
N HIS A 6 43.24 50.81 46.83
CA HIS A 6 43.09 50.05 45.59
C HIS A 6 41.61 49.80 45.33
N PHE A 7 41.14 50.11 44.12
CA PHE A 7 39.91 49.52 43.58
C PHE A 7 40.28 48.61 42.41
N ARG A 8 40.20 47.30 42.65
CA ARG A 8 40.29 46.27 41.60
C ARG A 8 38.92 46.20 40.92
N PHE A 9 38.82 46.63 39.67
CA PHE A 9 37.68 46.26 38.83
C PHE A 9 37.92 44.86 38.27
N PHE A 10 37.16 43.88 38.79
CA PHE A 10 36.99 42.56 38.18
C PHE A 10 36.13 42.74 36.92
N GLY A 11 36.74 42.60 35.73
CA GLY A 11 36.00 42.52 34.48
C GLY A 11 35.23 41.20 34.43
N SER A 12 33.91 41.27 34.49
CA SER A 12 33.04 40.11 34.30
C SER A 12 32.93 39.83 32.80
N PHE A 13 33.54 38.74 32.34
CA PHE A 13 33.39 38.23 30.97
C PHE A 13 32.01 37.57 30.87
N PHE A 14 31.03 38.24 30.27
CA PHE A 14 29.75 37.64 29.94
C PHE A 14 29.93 36.77 28.68
N THR A 15 30.06 35.46 28.87
CA THR A 15 29.98 34.49 27.79
C THR A 15 28.54 34.49 27.26
N PHE A 16 28.34 35.02 26.05
CA PHE A 16 27.06 34.95 25.35
C PHE A 16 26.89 33.53 24.79
N CYS A 17 26.24 32.64 25.55
CA CYS A 17 25.77 31.37 25.04
C CYS A 17 24.56 31.62 24.13
N SER A 18 24.80 31.70 22.82
CA SER A 18 23.73 31.70 21.82
C SER A 18 22.97 30.37 21.91
N ALA A 19 21.75 30.39 22.45
CA ALA A 19 20.86 29.24 22.42
C ALA A 19 20.42 29.01 20.96
N LEU A 20 20.95 27.97 20.32
CA LEU A 20 20.39 27.45 19.08
C LEU A 20 18.99 26.94 19.40
N THR A 21 17.98 27.68 18.96
CA THR A 21 16.59 27.23 19.03
C THR A 21 16.43 26.21 17.91
N VAL A 22 16.53 24.92 18.24
CA VAL A 22 16.11 23.85 17.32
C VAL A 22 14.60 23.93 17.26
N PHE A 23 14.06 24.52 16.20
CA PHE A 23 12.65 24.32 15.88
C PHE A 23 12.49 22.83 15.56
N ALA A 24 11.76 22.11 16.41
CA ALA A 24 11.18 20.85 16.00
C ALA A 24 10.28 21.17 14.81
N GLN A 25 10.68 20.83 13.59
CA GLN A 25 9.73 20.78 12.50
C GLN A 25 8.67 19.79 12.92
N GLY A 26 7.43 20.26 13.09
CA GLY A 26 6.29 19.37 13.27
C GLY A 26 6.34 18.32 12.16
N GLN A 27 6.28 17.05 12.52
CA GLN A 27 6.34 15.96 11.55
C GLN A 27 5.20 16.16 10.55
N THR A 28 5.55 16.44 9.28
CA THR A 28 4.57 16.59 8.20
C THR A 28 3.77 15.31 8.10
N ASN A 29 2.45 15.41 8.20
CA ASN A 29 1.58 14.28 7.96
C ASN A 29 1.67 13.89 6.48
N LEU A 30 1.87 12.61 6.18
CA LEU A 30 1.96 12.13 4.80
C LEU A 30 0.68 12.43 4.01
N ASN A 31 -0.47 12.44 4.70
CA ASN A 31 -1.77 12.74 4.10
C ASN A 31 -1.92 14.21 3.66
N ASP A 32 -1.01 15.11 4.07
CA ASP A 32 -0.99 16.51 3.63
C ASP A 32 -0.20 16.70 2.32
N LEU A 33 0.50 15.67 1.85
CA LEU A 33 1.25 15.71 0.59
C LEU A 33 0.32 15.41 -0.59
N PRO A 34 0.54 16.04 -1.76
CA PRO A 34 -0.22 15.72 -2.96
C PRO A 34 0.00 14.26 -3.36
N ALA A 35 -1.08 13.58 -3.75
CA ALA A 35 -0.99 12.23 -4.28
C ALA A 35 -0.10 12.20 -5.54
N LEU A 36 0.77 11.19 -5.62
CA LEU A 36 1.68 11.03 -6.76
C LEU A 36 0.99 10.45 -8.00
N PHE A 37 -0.14 9.76 -7.82
CA PHE A 37 -0.93 9.14 -8.88
C PHE A 37 -2.41 9.08 -8.49
N GLU A 38 -3.28 8.95 -9.49
CA GLU A 38 -4.68 8.59 -9.27
C GLU A 38 -4.83 7.07 -9.43
N LEU A 39 -5.41 6.44 -8.42
CA LEU A 39 -5.65 5.00 -8.45
C LEU A 39 -6.88 4.68 -9.31
N PRO A 40 -6.78 3.77 -10.29
CA PRO A 40 -7.95 3.34 -11.05
C PRO A 40 -9.00 2.69 -10.15
N SER A 41 -10.25 3.16 -10.26
CA SER A 41 -11.38 2.55 -9.56
C SER A 41 -11.62 1.13 -10.05
N VAL A 42 -12.03 0.23 -9.16
CA VAL A 42 -12.50 -1.11 -9.54
C VAL A 42 -13.84 -1.00 -10.27
N VAL A 43 -13.97 -1.63 -11.44
CA VAL A 43 -15.20 -1.63 -12.25
C VAL A 43 -15.70 -3.05 -12.54
N ASN A 44 -17.00 -3.20 -12.83
CA ASN A 44 -17.60 -4.45 -13.31
C ASN A 44 -17.69 -4.43 -14.84
N ASP A 45 -16.59 -4.70 -15.52
CA ASP A 45 -16.48 -4.74 -16.99
C ASP A 45 -15.51 -5.85 -17.43
N LEU A 46 -15.24 -6.00 -18.71
CA LEU A 46 -14.20 -6.90 -19.22
C LEU A 46 -12.80 -6.35 -18.92
N PRO A 47 -11.81 -7.21 -18.61
CA PRO A 47 -10.41 -6.79 -18.48
C PRO A 47 -9.88 -6.17 -19.78
N ALA A 48 -9.17 -5.05 -19.62
CA ALA A 48 -8.54 -4.31 -20.71
C ALA A 48 -7.31 -3.56 -20.17
N PRO A 49 -6.34 -3.18 -21.01
CA PRO A 49 -5.21 -2.34 -20.60
C PRO A 49 -5.66 -1.11 -19.81
N GLY A 50 -4.97 -0.81 -18.72
CA GLY A 50 -5.28 0.34 -17.87
C GLY A 50 -6.55 0.21 -17.02
N ARG A 51 -7.19 -0.96 -17.01
CA ARG A 51 -8.46 -1.17 -16.31
C ARG A 51 -8.30 -2.10 -15.13
N ARG A 52 -8.84 -1.67 -13.98
CA ARG A 52 -8.95 -2.47 -12.75
C ARG A 52 -10.36 -3.04 -12.64
N VAL A 53 -10.49 -4.35 -12.74
CA VAL A 53 -11.77 -5.04 -12.93
C VAL A 53 -12.06 -5.98 -11.76
N ASN A 54 -13.27 -5.94 -11.23
CA ASN A 54 -13.77 -6.92 -10.27
C ASN A 54 -13.96 -8.29 -10.94
N GLN A 55 -13.36 -9.33 -10.38
CA GLN A 55 -13.41 -10.69 -10.89
C GLN A 55 -13.63 -11.71 -9.78
N VAL A 56 -14.20 -12.85 -10.15
CA VAL A 56 -14.35 -14.00 -9.28
C VAL A 56 -13.66 -15.20 -9.91
N THR A 57 -12.83 -15.88 -9.13
CA THR A 57 -12.11 -17.07 -9.57
C THR A 57 -13.10 -18.20 -9.84
N SER A 58 -12.97 -18.84 -11.01
CA SER A 58 -13.88 -19.93 -11.41
C SER A 58 -13.98 -21.00 -10.31
N GLY A 59 -15.20 -21.39 -9.94
CA GLY A 59 -15.47 -22.31 -8.82
C GLY A 59 -15.80 -21.63 -7.47
N TRP A 60 -15.74 -20.30 -7.38
CA TRP A 60 -16.04 -19.53 -6.16
C TRP A 60 -17.27 -18.62 -6.24
N GLY A 61 -18.00 -18.64 -7.38
CA GLY A 61 -19.10 -17.71 -7.69
C GLY A 61 -20.18 -17.55 -6.61
N ASP A 62 -20.51 -18.62 -5.89
CA ASP A 62 -21.58 -18.61 -4.89
C ASP A 62 -21.13 -18.17 -3.49
N ALA A 63 -19.82 -18.04 -3.26
CA ALA A 63 -19.23 -17.87 -1.94
C ALA A 63 -18.95 -16.40 -1.56
N GLY A 64 -18.95 -15.48 -2.53
CA GLY A 64 -18.80 -14.03 -2.32
C GLY A 64 -17.36 -13.51 -2.27
N ALA A 65 -16.33 -14.38 -2.33
CA ALA A 65 -14.96 -13.94 -2.56
C ALA A 65 -14.81 -13.39 -3.98
N HIS A 66 -14.11 -12.27 -4.10
CA HIS A 66 -13.79 -11.60 -5.35
C HIS A 66 -12.42 -10.93 -5.23
N HIS A 67 -11.80 -10.62 -6.37
CA HIS A 67 -10.51 -9.93 -6.45
C HIS A 67 -10.59 -8.81 -7.50
N ALA A 68 -9.67 -7.85 -7.42
CA ALA A 68 -9.50 -6.88 -8.51
C ALA A 68 -8.32 -7.29 -9.39
N LEU A 69 -8.54 -7.39 -10.70
CA LEU A 69 -7.51 -7.61 -11.70
C LEU A 69 -7.23 -6.30 -12.44
N TYR A 70 -5.99 -5.85 -12.45
CA TYR A 70 -5.52 -4.76 -13.28
C TYR A 70 -4.57 -5.28 -14.37
N LEU A 71 -4.87 -4.97 -15.63
CA LEU A 71 -3.94 -5.16 -16.73
C LEU A 71 -3.17 -3.86 -16.96
N PRO A 72 -1.84 -3.92 -17.13
CA PRO A 72 -1.05 -2.72 -17.31
C PRO A 72 -1.40 -1.98 -18.61
N ASN A 73 -1.08 -0.70 -18.71
CA ASN A 73 -1.45 0.10 -19.89
C ASN A 73 -0.77 -0.44 -21.16
N ASP A 74 0.43 -1.01 -21.01
CA ASP A 74 1.19 -1.65 -22.08
C ASP A 74 0.78 -3.11 -22.34
N TRP A 75 -0.30 -3.61 -21.72
CA TRP A 75 -0.70 -5.01 -21.87
C TRP A 75 -1.01 -5.39 -23.32
N ASP A 76 -0.44 -6.51 -23.74
CA ASP A 76 -0.72 -7.20 -24.99
C ASP A 76 -0.74 -8.73 -24.75
N ALA A 77 -1.43 -9.44 -25.63
CA ALA A 77 -1.63 -10.89 -25.49
C ALA A 77 -0.41 -11.73 -25.90
N ASP A 78 0.56 -11.16 -26.61
CA ASP A 78 1.70 -11.89 -27.18
C ASP A 78 2.89 -11.99 -26.22
N ARG A 79 2.91 -11.13 -25.19
CA ARG A 79 3.93 -11.10 -24.14
C ARG A 79 3.53 -11.85 -22.86
N LYS A 80 4.52 -12.48 -22.22
CA LYS A 80 4.41 -12.98 -20.84
C LYS A 80 4.60 -11.87 -19.82
N TRP A 81 3.67 -11.75 -18.87
CA TRP A 81 3.62 -10.64 -17.92
C TRP A 81 3.99 -11.05 -16.49
N PRO A 82 4.94 -10.38 -15.82
CA PRO A 82 5.14 -10.57 -14.39
C PRO A 82 3.89 -10.14 -13.62
N ILE A 83 3.64 -10.80 -12.48
CA ILE A 83 2.41 -10.63 -11.70
C ILE A 83 2.76 -10.12 -10.30
N ILE A 84 2.09 -9.06 -9.85
CA ILE A 84 2.05 -8.64 -8.46
C ILE A 84 0.74 -9.13 -7.85
N VAL A 85 0.83 -9.94 -6.80
CA VAL A 85 -0.30 -10.36 -5.96
C VAL A 85 -0.22 -9.57 -4.66
N GLU A 86 -1.23 -8.72 -4.41
CA GLU A 86 -1.28 -7.85 -3.23
C GLU A 86 -2.45 -8.23 -2.32
N TYR A 87 -2.20 -8.39 -1.02
CA TYR A 87 -3.24 -8.49 0.00
C TYR A 87 -3.46 -7.16 0.72
N PRO A 88 -4.71 -6.82 1.10
CA PRO A 88 -5.01 -5.62 1.85
C PRO A 88 -4.56 -5.73 3.31
N GLY A 89 -4.50 -4.59 3.99
CA GLY A 89 -4.32 -4.54 5.45
C GLY A 89 -5.58 -4.93 6.21
N ASN A 90 -5.52 -4.85 7.53
CA ASN A 90 -6.72 -5.11 8.34
C ASN A 90 -7.75 -3.99 8.15
N GLY A 91 -9.00 -4.39 7.93
CA GLY A 91 -10.13 -3.49 7.87
C GLY A 91 -10.46 -2.89 9.23
N GLY A 92 -11.03 -1.68 9.19
CA GLY A 92 -11.40 -0.91 10.38
C GLY A 92 -10.21 -0.24 11.08
N TYR A 93 -9.02 -0.26 10.47
CA TYR A 93 -7.88 0.49 10.98
C TYR A 93 -8.07 1.99 10.73
N SER A 94 -7.83 2.78 11.77
CA SER A 94 -7.69 4.23 11.67
C SER A 94 -6.73 4.73 12.76
N ASN A 95 -6.00 5.81 12.50
CA ASN A 95 -5.14 6.43 13.52
C ASN A 95 -5.32 7.96 13.59
N GLN A 96 -4.58 8.59 14.52
CA GLN A 96 -4.64 10.04 14.74
C GLN A 96 -4.04 10.86 13.57
N LEU A 97 -3.29 10.22 12.67
CA LEU A 97 -2.74 10.84 11.46
C LEU A 97 -3.72 10.78 10.28
N GLY A 98 -4.89 10.13 10.45
CA GLY A 98 -5.88 9.97 9.38
C GLY A 98 -5.61 8.81 8.43
N ASP A 99 -4.61 7.97 8.72
CA ASP A 99 -4.37 6.75 7.95
C ASP A 99 -5.54 5.79 8.16
N VAL A 100 -6.00 5.15 7.09
CA VAL A 100 -7.12 4.19 7.13
C VAL A 100 -6.81 2.94 6.33
N SER A 101 -7.37 1.81 6.77
CA SER A 101 -7.47 0.59 5.97
C SER A 101 -8.84 -0.03 6.19
N ASP A 102 -9.57 -0.22 5.10
CA ASP A 102 -10.91 -0.85 5.10
C ASP A 102 -10.85 -2.37 4.90
N GLY A 103 -9.66 -2.91 4.57
CA GLY A 103 -9.41 -4.33 4.37
C GLY A 103 -10.01 -4.89 3.08
N THR A 104 -10.43 -4.03 2.16
CA THR A 104 -11.08 -4.41 0.91
C THR A 104 -10.06 -4.63 -0.21
N VAL A 105 -10.47 -5.33 -1.26
CA VAL A 105 -9.61 -5.51 -2.44
C VAL A 105 -9.44 -4.20 -3.21
N GLU A 106 -10.44 -3.32 -3.15
CA GLU A 106 -10.42 -1.96 -3.72
C GLU A 106 -9.35 -1.09 -3.05
N GLY A 107 -9.20 -1.24 -1.74
CA GLY A 107 -8.26 -0.51 -0.89
C GLY A 107 -6.78 -0.83 -1.15
N CYS A 108 -6.46 -1.93 -1.86
CA CYS A 108 -5.09 -2.20 -2.31
C CYS A 108 -4.59 -1.11 -3.25
N GLN A 109 -3.33 -0.68 -3.09
CA GLN A 109 -2.73 0.40 -3.89
C GLN A 109 -1.25 0.16 -4.22
N MET A 110 -0.57 -0.74 -3.51
CA MET A 110 0.88 -0.89 -3.58
C MET A 110 1.35 -1.40 -4.94
N GLY A 111 0.62 -2.33 -5.56
CA GLY A 111 0.95 -2.83 -6.89
C GLY A 111 0.93 -1.71 -7.94
N TYR A 112 -0.07 -0.83 -7.89
CA TYR A 112 -0.14 0.33 -8.78
C TYR A 112 0.92 1.37 -8.43
N GLY A 113 1.13 1.67 -7.14
CA GLY A 113 2.16 2.63 -6.72
C GLY A 113 3.58 2.24 -7.11
N LEU A 114 3.90 0.94 -7.11
CA LEU A 114 5.22 0.42 -7.52
C LEU A 114 5.41 0.41 -9.04
N SER A 115 4.35 0.12 -9.80
CA SER A 115 4.40 -0.08 -11.26
C SER A 115 4.01 1.16 -12.06
N GLN A 116 3.34 2.12 -11.43
CA GLN A 116 2.63 3.23 -12.08
C GLN A 116 1.67 2.77 -13.19
N GLY A 117 1.15 1.55 -13.06
CA GLY A 117 0.19 0.99 -14.01
C GLY A 117 0.81 0.31 -15.23
N ASP A 118 2.13 0.16 -15.31
CA ASP A 118 2.83 -0.42 -16.46
C ASP A 118 3.67 -1.66 -16.09
N GLY A 119 3.89 -2.55 -17.05
CA GLY A 119 4.87 -3.63 -16.94
C GLY A 119 4.46 -4.84 -16.09
N PHE A 120 3.41 -4.73 -15.26
CA PHE A 120 2.95 -5.79 -14.36
C PHE A 120 1.43 -5.97 -14.42
N ILE A 121 0.99 -7.22 -14.48
CA ILE A 121 -0.38 -7.55 -14.09
C ILE A 121 -0.45 -7.43 -12.57
N TRP A 122 -1.50 -6.80 -12.07
CA TRP A 122 -1.68 -6.61 -10.63
C TRP A 122 -3.01 -7.22 -10.18
N ILE A 123 -2.94 -8.05 -9.13
CA ILE A 123 -4.09 -8.73 -8.54
C ILE A 123 -4.23 -8.26 -7.10
N SER A 124 -5.32 -7.56 -6.79
CA SER A 124 -5.71 -7.26 -5.40
C SER A 124 -6.52 -8.45 -4.85
N MET A 125 -5.86 -9.28 -4.05
CA MET A 125 -6.37 -10.55 -3.54
C MET A 125 -7.15 -10.37 -2.23
N PRO A 126 -8.29 -11.06 -2.02
CA PRO A 126 -8.97 -11.05 -0.74
C PRO A 126 -8.34 -12.07 0.23
N PHE A 127 -8.46 -11.81 1.54
CA PHE A 127 -8.54 -12.91 2.50
C PHE A 127 -9.93 -13.54 2.43
N VAL A 128 -10.03 -14.85 2.69
CA VAL A 128 -11.25 -15.61 2.47
C VAL A 128 -11.75 -16.21 3.78
N THR A 129 -13.03 -16.04 4.11
CA THR A 129 -13.64 -16.63 5.31
C THR A 129 -13.87 -18.13 5.16
N GLN A 130 -14.21 -18.82 6.26
CA GLN A 130 -14.68 -20.20 6.19
C GLN A 130 -15.96 -20.35 5.34
N ALA A 131 -16.81 -19.32 5.24
CA ALA A 131 -17.96 -19.32 4.34
C ALA A 131 -17.56 -19.15 2.86
N GLY A 132 -16.34 -18.67 2.60
CA GLY A 132 -15.80 -18.43 1.27
C GLY A 132 -16.03 -17.02 0.74
N SER A 133 -16.48 -16.09 1.60
CA SER A 133 -16.62 -14.66 1.32
C SER A 133 -15.32 -13.92 1.62
N VAL A 134 -15.25 -12.62 1.30
CA VAL A 134 -14.14 -11.76 1.75
C VAL A 134 -14.08 -11.69 3.29
N SER A 135 -12.88 -11.80 3.85
CA SER A 135 -12.55 -11.53 5.25
C SER A 135 -11.83 -10.19 5.34
N LEU A 136 -12.36 -9.25 6.11
CA LEU A 136 -11.74 -7.93 6.31
C LEU A 136 -10.68 -7.93 7.41
N HIS A 137 -10.58 -9.00 8.19
CA HIS A 137 -9.67 -9.07 9.32
C HIS A 137 -8.82 -10.33 9.26
N TRP A 138 -7.55 -10.18 9.64
CA TRP A 138 -6.55 -11.22 9.70
C TRP A 138 -6.48 -12.01 8.39
N TRP A 139 -6.15 -13.30 8.48
CA TRP A 139 -5.88 -14.17 7.34
C TRP A 139 -7.12 -14.90 6.80
N GLY A 140 -8.28 -14.67 7.41
CA GLY A 140 -9.48 -15.50 7.19
C GLY A 140 -9.24 -16.97 7.53
N ASP A 141 -9.85 -17.86 6.75
CA ASP A 141 -9.49 -19.27 6.64
C ASP A 141 -8.26 -19.40 5.75
N VAL A 142 -7.12 -19.72 6.37
CA VAL A 142 -5.81 -19.75 5.72
C VAL A 142 -5.77 -20.67 4.50
N GLU A 143 -6.43 -21.83 4.57
CA GLU A 143 -6.38 -22.79 3.46
C GLU A 143 -7.25 -22.33 2.30
N LYS A 144 -8.43 -21.75 2.59
CA LYS A 144 -9.27 -21.13 1.55
C LYS A 144 -8.61 -19.92 0.91
N THR A 145 -7.97 -19.05 1.70
CA THR A 145 -7.19 -17.91 1.20
C THR A 145 -6.09 -18.39 0.25
N LYS A 146 -5.29 -19.37 0.66
CA LYS A 146 -4.24 -19.96 -0.19
C LYS A 146 -4.80 -20.54 -1.48
N ARG A 147 -5.87 -21.33 -1.38
CA ARG A 147 -6.49 -21.99 -2.53
C ARG A 147 -7.01 -20.95 -3.53
N TYR A 148 -7.75 -19.95 -3.06
CA TYR A 148 -8.26 -18.87 -3.88
C TYR A 148 -7.13 -18.14 -4.60
N CYS A 149 -6.05 -17.79 -3.90
CA CYS A 149 -4.88 -17.15 -4.50
C CYS A 149 -4.24 -17.99 -5.60
N ILE A 150 -3.93 -19.25 -5.32
CA ILE A 150 -3.27 -20.15 -6.26
C ILE A 150 -4.13 -20.36 -7.52
N GLU A 151 -5.43 -20.56 -7.36
CA GLU A 151 -6.36 -20.73 -8.48
C GLU A 151 -6.53 -19.45 -9.30
N THR A 152 -6.57 -18.30 -8.64
CA THR A 152 -6.62 -16.98 -9.28
C THR A 152 -5.39 -16.74 -10.14
N VAL A 153 -4.19 -16.93 -9.57
CA VAL A 153 -2.93 -16.76 -10.31
C VAL A 153 -2.86 -17.70 -11.51
N ARG A 154 -3.30 -18.96 -11.36
CA ARG A 154 -3.38 -19.90 -12.48
C ARG A 154 -4.30 -19.40 -13.59
N GLN A 155 -5.49 -18.91 -13.25
CA GLN A 155 -6.43 -18.37 -14.24
C GLN A 155 -5.88 -17.11 -14.91
N VAL A 156 -5.19 -16.24 -14.17
CA VAL A 156 -4.53 -15.06 -14.76
C VAL A 156 -3.41 -15.46 -15.72
N CYS A 157 -2.59 -16.45 -15.38
CA CYS A 157 -1.57 -16.99 -16.29
C CYS A 157 -2.16 -17.54 -17.58
N LEU A 158 -3.30 -18.23 -17.49
CA LEU A 158 -4.00 -18.82 -18.63
C LEU A 158 -4.70 -17.76 -19.51
N ASN A 159 -5.39 -16.81 -18.89
CA ASN A 159 -6.32 -15.91 -19.58
C ASN A 159 -5.68 -14.59 -20.02
N PHE A 160 -4.65 -14.12 -19.32
CA PHE A 160 -4.02 -12.81 -19.56
C PHE A 160 -2.51 -12.91 -19.84
N ASN A 161 -2.05 -14.12 -20.15
CA ASN A 161 -0.66 -14.43 -20.41
C ASN A 161 0.30 -14.05 -19.27
N GLY A 162 -0.17 -14.18 -18.03
CA GLY A 162 0.70 -14.06 -16.85
C GLY A 162 1.85 -15.09 -16.84
N ASP A 163 2.96 -14.70 -16.22
CA ASP A 163 4.18 -15.49 -16.08
C ASP A 163 4.26 -16.10 -14.67
N SER A 164 4.02 -17.41 -14.58
CA SER A 164 4.07 -18.14 -13.31
C SER A 164 5.45 -18.21 -12.67
N GLU A 165 6.52 -17.91 -13.41
CA GLU A 165 7.89 -17.87 -12.88
C GLU A 165 8.27 -16.48 -12.34
N ARG A 166 7.41 -15.47 -12.55
CA ARG A 166 7.65 -14.07 -12.15
C ARG A 166 6.47 -13.51 -11.36
N VAL A 167 6.19 -14.15 -10.23
CA VAL A 167 5.12 -13.77 -9.31
C VAL A 167 5.73 -13.14 -8.05
N ILE A 168 5.31 -11.91 -7.74
CA ILE A 168 5.68 -11.18 -6.54
C ILE A 168 4.48 -11.18 -5.60
N LEU A 169 4.67 -11.62 -4.36
CA LEU A 169 3.67 -11.50 -3.31
C LEU A 169 3.96 -10.25 -2.47
N ALA A 170 2.95 -9.43 -2.25
CA ALA A 170 3.03 -8.18 -1.51
C ALA A 170 1.80 -8.02 -0.59
N GLY A 171 1.92 -7.14 0.40
CA GLY A 171 0.82 -6.74 1.27
C GLY A 171 1.32 -5.80 2.37
N PHE A 172 0.40 -5.15 3.06
CA PHE A 172 0.68 -4.24 4.17
C PHE A 172 -0.30 -4.55 5.32
N SER A 173 0.09 -4.34 6.58
CA SER A 173 -0.75 -4.65 7.75
C SER A 173 -1.04 -3.42 8.60
#